data_AF-A0A8J4EAT1-F1
#
_entry.id   AF-A0A8J4EAT1-F1
#
_cell.length_a   1.000
_cell.length_b   1.000
_cell.length_c   1.000
_cell.angle_alpha   90.00
_cell.angle_beta   90.00
_cell.angle_gamma   90.00
#
_symmetry.space_group_name_H-M   'P 1'
#
loop_
_entity.id
_entity.type
_entity.pdbx_description
1 polymer ?
#
loop_
_entity_poly.entity_id
_entity_poly.type
_entity_poly.pdbx_seq_one_letter_code
_entity_poly.pdbx_strand_id
1 'polypeptide(L)' 'MDRRGRPGPSYLDPGSGGPDNDFTNRNTTFMTWNLLHLARMLKDAGGIPAHGNQRSAWDAGCRFDFANPEYR' A
#
# COMPACT_ATOMS: atom_id res chain seq x y z
N MET A 1 -14.61 -42.53 -0.59
CA MET A 1 -15.19 -41.41 0.18
C MET A 1 -14.09 -40.79 1.04
N ASP A 2 -13.45 -39.72 0.58
CA ASP A 2 -12.80 -38.72 1.45
C ASP A 2 -12.91 -37.36 0.75
N ARG A 3 -13.97 -36.61 1.07
CA ARG A 3 -14.20 -35.23 0.60
C ARG A 3 -13.64 -34.24 1.62
N ARG A 4 -12.39 -34.40 2.06
CA ARG A 4 -11.70 -33.36 2.84
C ARG A 4 -11.06 -32.37 1.88
N GLY A 5 -11.61 -31.15 1.91
CA GLY A 5 -11.32 -30.06 1.00
C GLY A 5 -9.83 -29.74 0.94
N ARG A 6 -9.24 -29.97 -0.24
CA ARG A 6 -8.01 -29.30 -0.62
C ARG A 6 -8.36 -27.87 -1.03
N PRO A 7 -7.47 -26.89 -0.79
CA PRO A 7 -7.63 -25.55 -1.36
C PRO A 7 -7.87 -25.66 -2.86
N GLY A 8 -8.73 -24.79 -3.39
CA GLY A 8 -8.90 -24.67 -4.84
C GLY A 8 -7.59 -24.30 -5.53
N PRO A 9 -7.52 -24.44 -6.86
CA PRO A 9 -6.33 -24.09 -7.64
C PRO A 9 -5.92 -22.63 -7.40
N SER A 10 -4.61 -22.41 -7.32
CA SER A 10 -4.00 -21.08 -7.18
C SER A 10 -4.19 -20.28 -8.46
N TYR A 11 -3.98 -18.96 -8.39
CA TYR A 11 -4.30 -18.03 -9.48
C TYR A 11 -3.68 -18.42 -10.84
N LEU A 12 -2.44 -18.92 -10.88
CA LEU A 12 -1.76 -19.31 -12.12
C LEU A 12 -1.88 -20.81 -12.46
N ASP A 13 -2.59 -21.60 -11.65
CA ASP A 13 -2.72 -23.03 -11.90
C ASP A 13 -3.60 -23.28 -13.14
N PRO A 14 -3.29 -24.30 -13.97
CA PRO A 14 -4.11 -24.64 -15.12
C PRO A 14 -5.56 -24.88 -14.73
N GLY A 15 -6.49 -24.18 -15.39
CA GLY A 15 -7.93 -24.28 -15.13
C GLY A 15 -8.42 -23.53 -13.89
N SER A 16 -7.60 -22.68 -13.26
CA SER A 16 -8.00 -21.85 -12.10
C SER A 16 -9.07 -20.80 -12.43
N GLY A 17 -9.16 -20.38 -13.70
CA GLY A 17 -9.94 -19.21 -14.12
C GLY A 17 -9.41 -17.87 -13.57
N GLY A 18 -8.24 -17.88 -12.91
CA GLY A 18 -7.61 -16.71 -12.31
C GLY A 18 -7.25 -15.63 -13.34
N PRO A 19 -6.44 -15.94 -14.38
CA PRO A 19 -5.98 -14.94 -15.34
C PRO A 19 -7.11 -14.27 -16.14
N ASP A 20 -8.24 -14.97 -16.30
CA ASP A 20 -9.43 -14.47 -17.02
C ASP A 20 -10.44 -13.78 -16.10
N ASN A 21 -10.13 -13.63 -14.80
CA ASN A 21 -11.05 -13.02 -13.83
C ASN A 21 -11.14 -11.50 -14.02
N ASP A 22 -12.26 -11.04 -14.59
CA ASP A 22 -12.51 -9.62 -14.88
C ASP A 22 -12.46 -8.72 -13.62
N PHE A 23 -12.97 -9.19 -12.48
CA PHE A 23 -12.92 -8.41 -11.23
C PHE A 23 -11.47 -8.12 -10.81
N THR A 24 -10.61 -9.15 -10.82
CA THR A 24 -9.19 -8.99 -10.47
C THR A 24 -8.46 -8.12 -11.48
N ASN A 25 -8.68 -8.36 -12.78
CA ASN A 25 -8.00 -7.65 -13.86
C ASN A 25 -8.36 -6.16 -13.87
N ARG A 26 -9.65 -5.84 -13.74
CA ARG A 26 -10.14 -4.46 -13.68
C ARG A 26 -9.57 -3.70 -12.49
N ASN A 27 -9.65 -4.28 -11.29
CA ASN A 27 -9.16 -3.60 -10.07
C ASN A 27 -7.64 -3.44 -10.09
N THR A 28 -6.90 -4.45 -10.54
CA THR A 28 -5.42 -4.37 -10.68
C THR A 28 -5.03 -3.27 -11.67
N THR A 29 -5.75 -3.15 -12.77
CA THR A 29 -5.52 -2.10 -13.78
C THR A 29 -5.74 -0.72 -13.20
N PHE A 30 -6.87 -0.49 -12.51
CA PHE A 30 -7.17 0.80 -11.90
C PHE A 30 -6.18 1.16 -10.78
N MET A 31 -5.84 0.19 -9.93
CA MET A 31 -4.81 0.38 -8.90
C MET A 31 -3.48 0.79 -9.53
N THR A 32 -3.05 0.12 -10.61
CA THR A 32 -1.80 0.44 -11.31
C THR A 32 -1.80 1.87 -11.83
N TRP A 33 -2.88 2.29 -12.49
CA TRP A 33 -3.02 3.67 -12.97
C TRP A 33 -3.03 4.69 -11.84
N ASN A 34 -3.78 4.43 -10.76
CA ASN A 34 -3.81 5.31 -9.59
C ASN A 34 -2.41 5.49 -8.98
N LEU A 35 -1.63 4.41 -8.87
CA LEU A 35 -0.26 4.46 -8.38
C LEU A 35 0.66 5.25 -9.32
N LEU A 36 0.54 5.06 -10.64
CA LEU A 36 1.33 5.81 -11.61
C LEU A 36 0.99 7.32 -11.59
N HIS A 37 -0.28 7.67 -11.45
CA HIS A 37 -0.71 9.05 -11.29
C HIS A 37 -0.17 9.67 -10.01
N LEU A 38 -0.30 8.97 -8.87
CA LEU A 38 0.24 9.44 -7.59
C LEU A 38 1.76 9.60 -7.64
N ALA A 39 2.48 8.63 -8.22
CA ALA A 39 3.92 8.70 -8.38
C ALA A 39 4.34 9.90 -9.24
N ARG A 40 3.60 10.19 -10.32
CA ARG A 40 3.84 11.38 -11.14
C ARG A 40 3.60 12.67 -10.34
N MET A 41 2.47 12.77 -9.65
CA MET A 41 2.15 13.94 -8.82
C MET A 41 3.24 14.20 -7.78
N LEU A 42 3.71 13.16 -7.09
CA LEU A 42 4.80 13.27 -6.12
C LEU A 42 6.12 13.68 -6.80
N LYS A 43 6.45 13.09 -7.95
CA LYS A 43 7.66 13.45 -8.70
C LYS A 43 7.64 14.92 -9.11
N ASP A 44 6.52 15.40 -9.63
CA ASP A 44 6.36 16.78 -10.11
C ASP A 44 6.38 17.78 -8.93
N ALA A 45 5.88 17.36 -7.75
CA ALA A 45 5.93 18.15 -6.51
C ALA A 45 7.28 18.12 -5.78
N GLY A 46 8.28 17.37 -6.27
CA GLY A 46 9.58 17.24 -5.61
C GLY A 46 9.62 16.24 -4.45
N GLY A 47 8.66 15.33 -4.37
CA GLY A 47 8.55 14.27 -3.36
C GLY A 47 7.60 14.62 -2.21
N ILE A 48 7.62 13.79 -1.17
CA ILE A 48 6.89 14.05 0.08
C ILE A 48 7.77 14.96 0.94
N PRO A 49 7.26 16.08 1.48
CA PRO A 49 8.03 16.94 2.39
C PRO A 49 8.63 16.14 3.55
N ALA A 50 9.86 16.48 3.93
CA ALA A 50 10.58 15.80 5.02
C ALA A 50 10.03 16.17 6.42
N HIS A 51 9.24 17.23 6.55
CA HIS A 51 8.68 17.61 7.84
C HIS A 51 7.67 16.55 8.33
N GLY A 52 7.79 16.11 9.59
CA GLY A 52 6.89 15.13 10.20
C GLY A 52 7.22 13.65 9.92
N ASN A 53 8.07 13.32 8.95
CA ASN A 53 8.51 11.95 8.64
C ASN A 53 10.02 11.70 8.88
N GLN A 54 10.65 12.56 9.69
CA GLN A 54 12.06 12.46 10.06
C GLN A 54 12.27 11.47 11.22
N ARG A 55 12.84 10.30 10.92
CA ARG A 55 13.19 9.29 11.94
C ARG A 55 14.20 9.81 12.96
N SER A 56 15.24 10.51 12.51
CA SER A 56 16.26 11.08 13.41
C SER A 56 15.66 12.07 14.41
N ALA A 57 14.70 12.90 13.98
CA ALA A 57 13.99 13.82 14.85
C ALA A 57 13.07 13.07 15.83
N TRP A 58 12.41 12.00 15.38
CA TRP A 58 11.62 11.13 16.26
C TRP A 58 12.47 10.47 17.36
N ASP A 59 13.65 9.95 16.99
CA ASP A 59 14.61 9.32 17.89
C ASP A 59 15.22 10.33 18.86
N ALA A 60 15.40 11.59 18.43
CA ALA A 60 15.82 12.71 19.26
C ALA A 60 14.70 13.23 20.20
N GLY A 61 13.54 12.58 20.22
CA GLY A 61 12.42 12.96 21.10
C GLY A 61 11.60 14.15 20.60
N CYS A 62 11.86 14.67 19.39
CA CYS A 62 11.02 15.71 18.81
C CYS A 62 9.63 15.12 18.54
N ARG A 63 8.60 15.86 18.99
CA ARG A 63 7.20 15.58 18.69
C ARG A 63 6.66 16.78 17.95
N PHE A 64 6.43 16.61 16.65
CA PHE A 64 5.83 17.63 15.81
C PHE A 64 4.41 17.88 16.32
N ASP A 65 4.12 19.13 16.71
CA ASP A 65 2.80 19.65 17.17
C ASP A 65 2.22 19.14 18.50
N PHE A 66 2.97 18.43 19.35
CA PHE A 66 2.51 18.12 20.71
C PHE A 66 3.00 19.16 21.72
N ALA A 67 2.09 19.95 22.30
CA ALA A 67 2.41 20.75 23.48
C ALA A 67 2.79 19.80 24.63
N ASN A 68 3.99 19.94 25.17
CA ASN A 68 4.45 19.14 26.30
C ASN A 68 3.63 19.51 27.56
N PRO A 69 2.81 18.60 28.12
CA PRO A 69 2.00 18.90 29.30
C PRO A 69 2.83 19.08 30.59
N GLU A 70 4.12 18.72 30.58
CA GLU A 70 4.98 18.75 31.77
C GLU A 70 5.81 20.02 31.95
N TYR A 71 5.75 20.98 31.01
CA TYR A 71 6.31 22.32 31.21
C TYR A 71 5.18 23.36 31.24
N ARG A 72 4.71 23.66 32.45
CA ARG A 72 3.93 24.85 32.78
C ARG A 72 4.51 25.51 34.03
#